data_AF-A0A9D8DYI9-F1
#
_entry.id   AF-A0A9D8DYI9-F1
#
_cell.length_a   1.000
_cell.length_b   1.000
_cell.length_c   1.000
_cell.angle_alpha   90.00
_cell.angle_beta   90.00
_cell.angle_gamma   90.00
#
_symmetry.space_group_name_H-M   'P 1'
#
loop_
_entity.id
_entity.type
_entity.pdbx_description
1 polymer ?
#
loop_
_entity_poly.entity_id
_entity_poly.type
_entity_poly.pdbx_seq_one_letter_code
_entity_poly.pdbx_strand_id
1 'polypeptide(L)'
;MAKGPTREWVTFDDPEEEGRVWQIDVTFLCSSWDCIFGAGCQGVFTAPAPERVQGCCSYGAHFSDKADRDRVVRLARDLPDDLWQFAKIGRKKGVTAKVGSDDGAPEWRTRLVDDACIFLNRPGWASGPGCALHQWGMRTGTHHSVLKPEVCWQLPLRRIDEEQEDGTVVSRLTEFGREGWGEGGDDFAWWCTEAPEAFVNARPVYRSLESELRIMLGDRLYRRVARYLDERVAAGPAPVVHPAEVRLLAKRPARGARR
;
A
#
# COMPACT_ATOMS: atom_id res chain seq x y z
N MET A 1 1.70 29.39 11.90
CA MET A 1 1.28 28.36 10.95
C MET A 1 2.42 27.39 10.82
N ALA A 2 2.31 26.18 11.38
CA ALA A 2 3.38 25.18 11.29
C ALA A 2 3.31 24.51 9.91
N LYS A 3 4.44 24.52 9.18
CA LYS A 3 4.63 23.85 7.88
C LYS A 3 4.61 22.33 8.08
N GLY A 4 4.18 21.58 7.05
CA GLY A 4 3.96 20.12 7.08
C GLY A 4 5.12 19.27 7.62
N PRO A 5 4.91 17.96 7.80
CA PRO A 5 5.79 17.14 8.62
C PRO A 5 7.21 17.08 8.08
N THR A 6 8.16 17.30 8.98
CA THR A 6 9.58 17.04 8.80
C THR A 6 9.73 15.56 8.41
N ARG A 7 10.15 15.29 7.17
CA ARG A 7 10.51 13.95 6.69
C ARG A 7 12.02 13.87 6.65
N GLU A 8 12.56 12.72 7.04
CA GLU A 8 13.96 12.39 6.87
C GLU A 8 14.14 11.54 5.60
N TRP A 9 15.05 11.96 4.73
CA TRP A 9 15.33 11.30 3.46
C TRP A 9 16.80 10.93 3.35
N VAL A 10 17.09 9.82 2.68
CA VAL A 10 18.44 9.42 2.30
C VAL A 10 18.48 9.07 0.82
N THR A 11 19.61 9.34 0.18
CA THR A 11 19.80 9.11 -1.24
C THR A 11 20.81 7.98 -1.49
N PHE A 12 20.53 7.11 -2.46
CA PHE A 12 21.43 6.06 -2.92
C PHE A 12 21.51 6.03 -4.44
N ASP A 13 22.71 5.83 -4.98
CA ASP A 13 22.84 5.43 -6.40
C ASP A 13 22.32 4.01 -6.59
N ASP A 14 21.58 3.79 -7.67
CA ASP A 14 21.15 2.46 -8.06
C ASP A 14 22.39 1.61 -8.43
N PRO A 15 22.54 0.41 -7.82
CA PRO A 15 23.71 -0.42 -8.07
C PRO A 15 23.68 -1.21 -9.38
N GLU A 16 22.57 -1.18 -10.11
CA GLU A 16 22.31 -1.98 -11.32
C GLU A 16 21.85 -1.13 -12.52
N GLU A 17 21.36 0.10 -12.29
CA GLU A 17 20.98 1.05 -13.34
C GLU A 17 21.76 2.36 -13.22
N GLU A 18 22.77 2.53 -14.08
CA GLU A 18 23.53 3.79 -14.16
C GLU A 18 22.60 4.93 -14.58
N GLY A 19 22.72 6.08 -13.90
CA GLY A 19 21.82 7.23 -14.11
C GLY A 19 20.52 7.17 -13.30
N ARG A 20 20.29 6.14 -12.48
CA ARG A 20 19.17 6.13 -11.51
C ARG A 20 19.65 6.41 -10.08
N VAL A 21 18.90 7.28 -9.39
CA VAL A 21 19.12 7.65 -7.99
C VAL A 21 17.85 7.42 -7.18
N TRP A 22 17.98 6.82 -6.01
CA TRP A 22 16.87 6.51 -5.11
C TRP A 22 16.81 7.46 -3.92
N GLN A 23 15.69 8.16 -3.75
CA GLN A 23 15.36 8.92 -2.54
C GLN A 23 14.45 8.07 -1.65
N ILE A 24 14.93 7.70 -0.47
CA ILE A 24 14.27 6.77 0.44
C ILE A 24 13.75 7.53 1.66
N ASP A 25 12.45 7.39 1.95
CA ASP A 25 11.79 7.96 3.14
C ASP A 25 12.19 7.19 4.40
N VAL A 26 13.16 7.72 5.15
CA VAL A 26 13.63 7.13 6.41
C VAL A 26 12.51 7.18 7.46
N THR A 27 11.72 8.26 7.48
CA THR A 27 10.63 8.44 8.45
C THR A 27 9.57 7.35 8.31
N PHE A 28 9.11 7.06 7.10
CA PHE A 28 8.13 6.00 6.89
C PHE A 28 8.73 4.61 7.05
N LEU A 29 9.90 4.34 6.46
CA LEU A 29 10.49 3.01 6.49
C LEU A 29 10.88 2.56 7.91
N CYS A 30 11.24 3.50 8.80
CA CYS A 30 11.51 3.21 10.21
C CYS A 30 10.25 3.18 11.09
N SER A 31 9.08 3.56 10.58
CA SER A 31 7.84 3.59 11.35
C SER A 31 7.31 2.19 11.68
N SER A 32 6.41 2.13 12.66
CA SER A 32 5.69 0.94 13.10
C SER A 32 4.41 0.66 12.31
N TRP A 33 4.27 1.17 11.08
CA TRP A 33 3.09 0.89 10.27
C TRP A 33 2.86 -0.62 10.06
N ASP A 34 1.60 -1.04 10.13
CA ASP A 34 1.12 -2.38 9.83
C ASP A 34 -0.18 -2.35 9.02
N CYS A 35 -0.37 -3.34 8.15
CA CYS A 35 -1.65 -3.52 7.49
C CYS A 35 -2.68 -4.11 8.46
N ILE A 36 -3.61 -3.29 8.95
CA ILE A 36 -4.67 -3.72 9.87
C ILE A 36 -5.94 -4.21 9.14
N PHE A 37 -5.83 -4.69 7.90
CA PHE A 37 -6.97 -5.29 7.19
C PHE A 37 -7.52 -6.48 7.97
N GLY A 38 -8.83 -6.50 8.24
CA GLY A 38 -9.46 -7.52 9.09
C GLY A 38 -9.18 -7.35 10.59
N ALA A 39 -8.37 -6.36 10.99
CA ALA A 39 -7.96 -6.09 12.37
C ALA A 39 -8.17 -4.61 12.76
N GLY A 40 -9.19 -3.95 12.20
CA GLY A 40 -9.54 -2.56 12.52
C GLY A 40 -9.53 -1.58 11.34
N CYS A 41 -9.23 -2.04 10.13
CA CYS A 41 -9.32 -1.21 8.92
C CYS A 41 -10.74 -0.67 8.71
N GLN A 42 -10.85 0.65 8.52
CA GLN A 42 -12.14 1.37 8.43
C GLN A 42 -12.70 1.46 7.00
N GLY A 43 -11.93 1.09 5.98
CA GLY A 43 -12.30 1.36 4.58
C GLY A 43 -11.93 2.77 4.13
N VAL A 44 -12.18 3.06 2.86
CA VAL A 44 -11.78 4.31 2.18
C VAL A 44 -12.96 5.13 1.68
N PHE A 45 -14.17 4.85 2.16
CA PHE A 45 -15.34 5.64 1.81
C PHE A 45 -15.32 7.00 2.50
N THR A 46 -16.27 7.85 2.11
CA THR A 46 -16.54 9.17 2.73
C THR A 46 -17.02 9.09 4.17
N ALA A 47 -17.31 7.89 4.67
CA ALA A 47 -17.52 7.58 6.07
C ALA A 47 -16.85 6.23 6.41
N PRO A 48 -16.38 6.02 7.66
CA PRO A 48 -15.89 4.73 8.10
C PRO A 48 -16.95 3.64 7.91
N ALA A 49 -16.55 2.51 7.34
CA ALA A 49 -17.41 1.36 7.08
C ALA A 49 -16.67 0.02 7.34
N PRO A 50 -16.13 -0.18 8.56
CA PRO A 50 -15.34 -1.37 8.90
C PRO A 50 -16.13 -2.68 8.75
N GLU A 51 -17.45 -2.63 8.93
CA GLU A 51 -18.35 -3.78 8.77
C GLU A 51 -18.38 -4.33 7.34
N ARG A 52 -18.03 -3.52 6.34
CA ARG A 52 -17.96 -3.97 4.94
C ARG A 52 -16.70 -4.75 4.61
N VAL A 53 -15.65 -4.63 5.43
CA VAL A 53 -14.34 -5.29 5.27
C VAL A 53 -13.76 -5.07 3.86
N GLN A 54 -13.96 -3.88 3.29
CA GLN A 54 -13.45 -3.56 1.95
C GLN A 54 -12.03 -2.99 1.97
N GLY A 55 -11.69 -2.17 2.96
CA GLY A 55 -10.37 -1.53 3.02
C GLY A 55 -10.04 -0.79 1.71
N CYS A 56 -8.79 -0.91 1.25
CA CYS A 56 -8.34 -0.36 -0.03
C CYS A 56 -8.93 -1.07 -1.27
N CYS A 57 -9.71 -2.16 -1.11
CA CYS A 57 -10.31 -2.87 -2.26
C CYS A 57 -11.58 -2.20 -2.80
N SER A 58 -12.07 -1.13 -2.17
CA SER A 58 -13.35 -0.48 -2.47
C SER A 58 -13.44 -0.02 -3.95
N TYR A 59 -12.35 0.54 -4.49
CA TYR A 59 -12.30 1.02 -5.87
C TYR A 59 -11.68 0.01 -6.86
N GLY A 60 -11.33 -1.19 -6.40
CA GLY A 60 -10.52 -2.12 -7.18
C GLY A 60 -9.07 -1.67 -7.30
N ALA A 61 -8.25 -2.47 -7.96
CA ALA A 61 -6.84 -2.18 -8.20
C ALA A 61 -6.60 -1.86 -9.67
N HIS A 62 -5.99 -0.71 -9.93
CA HIS A 62 -5.49 -0.35 -11.26
C HIS A 62 -4.29 -1.24 -11.59
N PHE A 63 -4.15 -1.60 -12.87
CA PHE A 63 -3.00 -2.36 -13.34
C PHE A 63 -1.92 -1.37 -13.79
N SER A 64 -0.67 -1.61 -13.39
CA SER A 64 0.48 -0.79 -13.76
C SER A 64 0.71 -0.80 -15.28
N ASP A 65 0.55 -1.97 -15.89
CA ASP A 65 0.65 -2.13 -17.33
C ASP A 65 -0.18 -3.33 -17.85
N LYS A 66 -0.03 -3.60 -19.15
CA LYS A 66 -0.66 -4.75 -19.82
C LYS A 66 -0.15 -6.08 -19.27
N ALA A 67 1.12 -6.19 -18.91
CA ALA A 67 1.72 -7.44 -18.43
C ALA A 67 1.20 -7.81 -17.03
N ASP A 68 1.06 -6.84 -16.13
CA ASP A 68 0.44 -7.00 -14.81
C ASP A 68 -1.00 -7.49 -14.95
N ARG A 69 -1.79 -6.80 -15.79
CA ARG A 69 -3.17 -7.19 -16.11
C ARG A 69 -3.25 -8.62 -16.64
N ASP A 70 -2.47 -8.95 -17.66
CA ASP A 70 -2.53 -10.25 -18.32
C ASP A 70 -2.06 -11.37 -17.36
N ARG A 71 -1.10 -11.10 -16.47
CA ARG A 71 -0.68 -12.03 -15.40
C ARG A 71 -1.83 -12.32 -14.44
N VAL A 72 -2.50 -11.29 -13.92
CA VAL A 72 -3.64 -11.47 -12.99
C VAL A 72 -4.81 -12.18 -13.66
N VAL A 73 -5.08 -11.90 -14.94
CA VAL A 73 -6.09 -12.62 -15.73
C VAL A 73 -5.76 -14.11 -15.85
N ARG A 74 -4.48 -14.46 -16.06
CA ARG A 74 -4.04 -15.87 -16.09
C ARG A 74 -4.23 -16.53 -14.72
N LEU A 75 -3.73 -15.89 -13.66
CA LEU A 75 -3.84 -16.40 -12.28
C LEU A 75 -5.30 -16.62 -11.85
N ALA A 76 -6.22 -15.74 -12.26
CA ALA A 76 -7.64 -15.87 -11.96
C ALA A 76 -8.29 -17.12 -12.58
N ARG A 77 -7.71 -17.71 -13.62
CA ARG A 77 -8.23 -18.97 -14.20
C ARG A 77 -8.00 -20.14 -13.28
N ASP A 78 -6.86 -20.15 -12.60
CA ASP A 78 -6.40 -21.22 -11.72
C ASP A 78 -6.83 -21.01 -10.25
N LEU A 79 -7.35 -19.83 -9.92
CA LEU A 79 -7.84 -19.50 -8.58
C LEU A 79 -9.01 -20.41 -8.19
N PRO A 80 -8.88 -21.21 -7.12
CA PRO A 80 -9.92 -22.20 -6.79
C PRO A 80 -11.21 -21.61 -6.22
N ASP A 81 -12.33 -22.25 -6.54
CA ASP A 81 -13.70 -21.78 -6.27
C ASP A 81 -14.00 -21.60 -4.79
N ASP A 82 -13.40 -22.45 -3.94
CA ASP A 82 -13.58 -22.41 -2.50
C ASP A 82 -13.00 -21.13 -1.88
N LEU A 83 -11.96 -20.56 -2.52
CA LEU A 83 -11.34 -19.31 -2.08
C LEU A 83 -11.92 -18.07 -2.75
N TRP A 84 -12.79 -18.19 -3.75
CA TRP A 84 -13.20 -17.04 -4.55
C TRP A 84 -14.72 -17.00 -4.76
N GLN A 85 -15.38 -16.22 -3.90
CA GLN A 85 -16.83 -16.02 -3.91
C GLN A 85 -17.40 -15.69 -5.30
N PHE A 86 -16.69 -14.86 -6.06
CA PHE A 86 -17.15 -14.36 -7.36
C PHE A 86 -16.53 -15.08 -8.56
N ALA A 87 -15.97 -16.29 -8.37
CA ALA A 87 -15.30 -17.05 -9.43
C ALA A 87 -16.18 -17.26 -10.66
N LYS A 88 -17.46 -17.59 -10.48
CA LYS A 88 -18.41 -17.76 -11.59
C LYS A 88 -18.57 -16.47 -12.42
N ILE A 89 -18.59 -15.30 -11.77
CA ILE A 89 -18.68 -14.02 -12.47
C ILE A 89 -17.36 -13.72 -13.18
N GLY A 90 -16.23 -13.91 -12.49
CA GLY A 90 -14.90 -13.64 -13.05
C GLY A 90 -14.58 -14.51 -14.27
N ARG A 91 -14.99 -15.79 -14.26
CA ARG A 91 -14.82 -16.70 -15.42
C ARG A 91 -15.75 -16.36 -16.58
N LYS A 92 -16.98 -15.92 -16.30
CA LYS A 92 -17.97 -15.60 -17.34
C LYS A 92 -17.74 -14.22 -17.97
N LYS A 93 -17.40 -13.21 -17.16
CA LYS A 93 -17.34 -11.79 -17.58
C LYS A 93 -15.92 -11.21 -17.59
N GLY A 94 -14.93 -11.98 -17.18
CA GLY A 94 -13.57 -11.50 -16.96
C GLY A 94 -13.41 -10.73 -15.64
N VAL A 95 -12.15 -10.61 -15.19
CA VAL A 95 -11.77 -9.97 -13.92
C VAL A 95 -11.34 -8.51 -14.05
N THR A 96 -11.38 -7.94 -15.26
CA THR A 96 -10.93 -6.59 -15.56
C THR A 96 -12.06 -5.71 -16.09
N ALA A 97 -11.93 -4.41 -15.89
CA ALA A 97 -12.80 -3.37 -16.45
C ALA A 97 -11.94 -2.22 -16.98
N LYS A 98 -12.28 -1.71 -18.17
CA LYS A 98 -11.67 -0.50 -18.73
C LYS A 98 -12.26 0.72 -17.99
N VAL A 99 -11.41 1.63 -17.54
CA VAL A 99 -11.83 2.85 -16.81
C VAL A 99 -11.58 4.14 -17.56
N GLY A 100 -10.67 4.11 -18.53
CA GLY A 100 -10.35 5.29 -19.30
C GLY A 100 -9.30 4.98 -20.36
N SER A 101 -8.60 6.03 -20.75
CA SER A 101 -7.40 5.95 -21.55
C SER A 101 -6.44 7.03 -21.09
N ASP A 102 -5.16 6.65 -20.99
CA ASP A 102 -4.05 7.53 -20.69
C ASP A 102 -3.09 7.50 -21.89
N ASP A 103 -2.75 8.66 -22.45
CA ASP A 103 -1.96 8.79 -23.69
C ASP A 103 -2.40 7.87 -24.85
N GLY A 104 -3.70 7.65 -24.96
CA GLY A 104 -4.30 6.77 -25.98
C GLY A 104 -4.20 5.27 -25.67
N ALA A 105 -3.50 4.86 -24.61
CA ALA A 105 -3.50 3.51 -24.08
C ALA A 105 -4.70 3.28 -23.14
N PRO A 106 -5.45 2.17 -23.25
CA PRO A 106 -6.58 1.92 -22.37
C PRO A 106 -6.13 1.62 -20.95
N GLU A 107 -6.69 2.32 -19.98
CA GLU A 107 -6.46 2.09 -18.56
C GLU A 107 -7.42 1.02 -18.03
N TRP A 108 -6.90 0.10 -17.22
CA TRP A 108 -7.63 -1.03 -16.69
C TRP A 108 -7.52 -1.11 -15.18
N ARG A 109 -8.60 -1.57 -14.55
CA ARG A 109 -8.59 -2.01 -13.16
C ARG A 109 -9.29 -3.34 -12.99
N THR A 110 -9.15 -3.94 -11.82
CA THR A 110 -9.96 -5.11 -11.45
C THR A 110 -11.45 -4.74 -11.49
N ARG A 111 -12.27 -5.61 -12.06
CA ARG A 111 -13.72 -5.46 -12.11
C ARG A 111 -14.29 -5.30 -10.70
N LEU A 112 -15.33 -4.48 -10.55
CA LEU A 112 -16.15 -4.45 -9.34
C LEU A 112 -17.35 -5.37 -9.48
N VAL A 113 -17.67 -6.02 -8.37
CA VAL A 113 -18.93 -6.73 -8.14
C VAL A 113 -19.41 -6.25 -6.78
N ASP A 114 -20.65 -5.78 -6.67
CA ASP A 114 -21.23 -5.24 -5.44
C ASP A 114 -20.30 -4.24 -4.73
N ASP A 115 -19.95 -3.18 -5.47
CA ASP A 115 -19.19 -2.01 -5.03
C ASP A 115 -17.79 -2.27 -4.44
N ALA A 116 -17.15 -3.40 -4.78
CA ALA A 116 -15.74 -3.63 -4.45
C ALA A 116 -15.08 -4.61 -5.42
N CYS A 117 -13.74 -4.69 -5.34
CA CYS A 117 -12.92 -5.60 -6.15
C CYS A 117 -13.52 -7.01 -6.25
N ILE A 118 -13.54 -7.58 -7.46
CA ILE A 118 -14.04 -8.94 -7.72
C ILE A 118 -13.29 -10.03 -6.93
N PHE A 119 -12.05 -9.77 -6.51
CA PHE A 119 -11.28 -10.70 -5.68
C PHE A 119 -11.54 -10.54 -4.18
N LEU A 120 -12.32 -9.55 -3.74
CA LEU A 120 -12.65 -9.41 -2.33
C LEU A 120 -13.81 -10.36 -1.97
N ASN A 121 -13.55 -11.37 -1.14
CA ASN A 121 -14.61 -12.12 -0.49
C ASN A 121 -15.28 -11.25 0.58
N ARG A 122 -16.60 -11.28 0.61
CA ARG A 122 -17.42 -10.51 1.55
C ARG A 122 -17.54 -11.21 2.90
N PRO A 123 -17.93 -10.48 3.96
CA PRO A 123 -18.30 -11.10 5.23
C PRO A 123 -19.31 -12.25 5.04
N GLY A 124 -19.08 -13.36 5.72
CA GLY A 124 -19.91 -14.56 5.63
C GLY A 124 -19.55 -15.56 4.54
N TRP A 125 -18.56 -15.26 3.68
CA TRP A 125 -18.03 -16.27 2.75
C TRP A 125 -17.26 -17.38 3.48
N ALA A 126 -17.33 -18.61 2.98
CA ALA A 126 -16.81 -19.80 3.66
C ALA A 126 -15.30 -19.75 3.95
N SER A 127 -14.48 -19.17 3.06
CA SER A 127 -13.04 -18.98 3.27
C SER A 127 -12.70 -17.70 4.07
N GLY A 128 -13.71 -17.00 4.58
CA GLY A 128 -13.57 -15.72 5.28
C GLY A 128 -13.49 -14.51 4.35
N PRO A 129 -13.75 -13.29 4.88
CA PRO A 129 -13.61 -12.07 4.12
C PRO A 129 -12.15 -11.78 3.76
N GLY A 130 -11.93 -11.07 2.67
CA GLY A 130 -10.58 -10.66 2.24
C GLY A 130 -10.25 -11.04 0.80
N CYS A 131 -9.04 -10.67 0.37
CA CYS A 131 -8.61 -10.88 -1.01
C CYS A 131 -8.37 -12.38 -1.29
N ALA A 132 -9.13 -12.96 -2.22
CA ALA A 132 -9.00 -14.34 -2.66
C ALA A 132 -7.59 -14.69 -3.18
N LEU A 133 -6.91 -13.75 -3.87
CA LEU A 133 -5.53 -13.92 -4.32
C LEU A 133 -4.55 -14.00 -3.13
N HIS A 134 -4.80 -13.23 -2.07
CA HIS A 134 -4.00 -13.29 -0.85
C HIS A 134 -4.25 -14.60 -0.09
N GLN A 135 -5.52 -15.00 0.06
CA GLN A 135 -5.88 -16.28 0.67
C GLN A 135 -5.28 -17.47 -0.10
N TRP A 136 -5.22 -17.37 -1.43
CA TRP A 136 -4.56 -18.39 -2.25
C TRP A 136 -3.07 -18.45 -1.98
N GLY A 137 -2.40 -17.31 -1.91
CA GLY A 137 -0.98 -17.23 -1.55
C GLY A 137 -0.68 -17.82 -0.18
N MET A 138 -1.50 -17.52 0.83
CA MET A 138 -1.38 -18.15 2.15
C MET A 138 -1.54 -19.68 2.07
N ARG A 139 -2.50 -20.17 1.29
CA ARG A 139 -2.73 -21.62 1.13
C ARG A 139 -1.56 -22.33 0.42
N THR A 140 -0.89 -21.66 -0.52
CA THR A 140 0.19 -22.27 -1.32
C THR A 140 1.59 -21.90 -0.83
N GLY A 141 1.72 -21.09 0.22
CA GLY A 141 3.00 -20.53 0.65
C GLY A 141 3.62 -19.56 -0.37
N THR A 142 2.80 -19.01 -1.28
CA THR A 142 3.25 -18.04 -2.29
C THR A 142 3.05 -16.63 -1.78
N HIS A 143 4.11 -15.80 -1.84
CA HIS A 143 4.01 -14.41 -1.42
C HIS A 143 2.95 -13.66 -2.25
N HIS A 144 2.16 -12.81 -1.61
CA HIS A 144 0.98 -12.22 -2.24
C HIS A 144 1.31 -11.22 -3.35
N SER A 145 2.52 -10.63 -3.35
CA SER A 145 2.99 -9.78 -4.46
C SER A 145 3.13 -10.52 -5.79
N VAL A 146 3.34 -11.84 -5.74
CA VAL A 146 3.37 -12.71 -6.93
C VAL A 146 1.97 -12.94 -7.51
N LEU A 147 0.92 -12.70 -6.72
CA LEU A 147 -0.46 -13.04 -7.07
C LEU A 147 -1.36 -11.82 -7.32
N LYS A 148 -1.23 -10.78 -6.49
CA LYS A 148 -2.05 -9.57 -6.58
C LYS A 148 -1.60 -8.65 -7.73
N PRO A 149 -2.49 -7.79 -8.25
CA PRO A 149 -2.10 -6.66 -9.10
C PRO A 149 -1.03 -5.80 -8.43
N GLU A 150 -0.19 -5.14 -9.23
CA GLU A 150 1.00 -4.46 -8.74
C GLU A 150 0.69 -3.38 -7.70
N VAL A 151 -0.17 -2.43 -8.07
CA VAL A 151 -0.62 -1.35 -7.18
C VAL A 151 -1.24 -1.90 -5.89
N CYS A 152 -1.90 -3.07 -5.95
CA CYS A 152 -2.59 -3.65 -4.81
C CYS A 152 -1.65 -4.22 -3.75
N TRP A 153 -0.55 -4.87 -4.15
CA TRP A 153 0.44 -5.35 -3.18
C TRP A 153 1.42 -4.26 -2.76
N GLN A 154 1.62 -3.23 -3.59
CA GLN A 154 2.50 -2.12 -3.25
C GLN A 154 1.99 -1.37 -2.02
N LEU A 155 0.68 -1.15 -1.87
CA LEU A 155 0.13 -0.47 -0.69
C LEU A 155 0.65 -1.10 0.61
N PRO A 156 1.33 -0.32 1.48
CA PRO A 156 1.31 1.14 1.55
C PRO A 156 2.55 1.81 0.93
N LEU A 157 3.45 1.08 0.28
CA LEU A 157 4.63 1.62 -0.39
C LEU A 157 4.22 2.33 -1.69
N ARG A 158 4.91 3.42 -1.99
CA ARG A 158 4.76 4.19 -3.22
C ARG A 158 6.12 4.49 -3.80
N ARG A 159 6.29 4.15 -5.08
CA ARG A 159 7.41 4.58 -5.92
C ARG A 159 6.93 5.66 -6.87
N ILE A 160 7.70 6.73 -6.99
CA ILE A 160 7.49 7.81 -7.95
C ILE A 160 8.79 7.98 -8.71
N ASP A 161 8.75 7.86 -10.03
CA ASP A 161 9.92 8.03 -10.89
C ASP A 161 9.80 9.37 -11.63
N GLU A 162 10.84 10.19 -11.52
CA GLU A 162 10.94 11.51 -12.15
C GLU A 162 12.22 11.58 -12.99
N GLU A 163 12.07 11.64 -14.32
CA GLU A 163 13.20 11.89 -15.23
C GLU A 163 13.59 13.37 -15.20
N GLN A 164 14.88 13.64 -14.98
CA GLN A 164 15.45 14.97 -14.92
C GLN A 164 15.90 15.44 -16.32
N GLU A 165 16.14 16.75 -16.49
CA GLU A 165 16.60 17.33 -17.76
C GLU A 165 17.94 16.75 -18.25
N ASP A 166 18.79 16.26 -17.34
CA ASP A 166 20.08 15.66 -17.66
C ASP A 166 20.00 14.14 -17.95
N GLY A 167 18.79 13.57 -17.98
CA GLY A 167 18.54 12.15 -18.21
C GLY A 167 18.66 11.27 -16.96
N THR A 168 18.99 11.84 -15.79
CA THR A 168 18.96 11.11 -14.52
C THR A 168 17.53 10.76 -14.15
N VAL A 169 17.29 9.53 -13.67
CA VAL A 169 15.98 9.16 -13.10
C VAL A 169 16.05 9.18 -11.59
N VAL A 170 15.20 10.01 -10.96
CA VAL A 170 15.04 10.05 -9.51
C VAL A 170 13.84 9.19 -9.12
N SER A 171 14.09 8.07 -8.44
CA SER A 171 13.07 7.19 -7.87
C SER A 171 12.87 7.50 -6.39
N ARG A 172 11.70 8.03 -6.03
CA ARG A 172 11.32 8.30 -4.66
C ARG A 172 10.50 7.14 -4.10
N LEU A 173 10.97 6.52 -3.01
CA LEU A 173 10.25 5.49 -2.27
C LEU A 173 9.75 6.05 -0.94
N THR A 174 8.42 6.07 -0.77
CA THR A 174 7.74 6.60 0.42
C THR A 174 6.43 5.85 0.66
N GLU A 175 5.60 6.35 1.57
CA GLU A 175 4.26 5.83 1.76
C GLU A 175 3.28 6.31 0.68
N PHE A 176 2.23 5.54 0.48
CA PHE A 176 1.12 5.88 -0.36
C PHE A 176 0.11 6.63 0.49
N GLY A 177 0.25 7.95 0.61
CA GLY A 177 -0.73 8.83 1.27
C GLY A 177 -1.98 9.09 0.42
N ARG A 178 -2.97 9.78 0.98
CA ARG A 178 -4.20 10.18 0.27
C ARG A 178 -3.92 10.99 -0.99
N GLU A 179 -2.87 11.80 -0.99
CA GLU A 179 -2.43 12.56 -2.15
C GLU A 179 -2.02 11.67 -3.35
N GLY A 180 -1.76 10.38 -3.11
CA GLY A 180 -1.53 9.41 -4.17
C GLY A 180 -2.78 8.91 -4.88
N TRP A 181 -3.97 9.21 -4.36
CA TRP A 181 -5.25 8.77 -4.92
C TRP A 181 -5.91 9.80 -5.87
N GLY A 182 -5.19 10.87 -6.20
CA GLY A 182 -5.75 12.00 -6.96
C GLY A 182 -6.84 12.73 -6.16
N GLU A 183 -7.77 13.40 -6.84
CA GLU A 183 -8.85 14.18 -6.19
C GLU A 183 -9.73 13.32 -5.25
N GLY A 184 -9.86 12.02 -5.52
CA GLY A 184 -10.66 11.12 -4.69
C GLY A 184 -10.04 10.81 -3.32
N GLY A 185 -8.74 11.05 -3.12
CA GLY A 185 -8.07 10.78 -1.85
C GLY A 185 -8.55 11.70 -0.73
N ASP A 186 -8.87 12.95 -1.04
CA ASP A 186 -9.31 13.96 -0.06
C ASP A 186 -10.66 13.60 0.59
N ASP A 187 -11.47 12.81 -0.10
CA ASP A 187 -12.77 12.35 0.35
C ASP A 187 -12.69 11.15 1.29
N PHE A 188 -11.53 10.54 1.48
CA PHE A 188 -11.39 9.37 2.36
C PHE A 188 -11.53 9.77 3.82
N ALA A 189 -12.57 9.27 4.48
CA ALA A 189 -12.78 9.47 5.91
C ALA A 189 -11.64 8.88 6.76
N TRP A 190 -10.93 7.90 6.22
CA TRP A 190 -9.85 7.20 6.88
C TRP A 190 -8.83 6.65 5.88
N TRP A 191 -7.54 6.68 6.23
CA TRP A 191 -6.48 6.10 5.43
C TRP A 191 -5.34 5.56 6.29
N CYS A 192 -4.85 4.36 5.97
CA CYS A 192 -4.00 3.58 6.88
C CYS A 192 -2.61 4.17 7.13
N THR A 193 -2.07 4.98 6.22
CA THR A 193 -0.76 5.64 6.42
C THR A 193 -0.90 6.94 7.22
N GLU A 194 -2.12 7.39 7.48
CA GLU A 194 -2.40 8.66 8.16
C GLU A 194 -3.13 8.46 9.50
N ALA A 195 -3.35 7.22 9.92
CA ALA A 195 -4.15 6.86 11.09
C ALA A 195 -3.30 6.16 12.17
N PRO A 196 -3.25 6.67 13.42
CA PRO A 196 -2.35 6.18 14.46
C PRO A 196 -2.56 4.71 14.84
N GLU A 197 -3.77 4.18 14.71
CA GLU A 197 -4.09 2.78 15.00
C GLU A 197 -3.42 1.78 14.05
N ALA A 198 -2.94 2.22 12.89
CA ALA A 198 -2.16 1.39 11.97
C ALA A 198 -0.66 1.39 12.30
N PHE A 199 -0.18 2.25 13.20
CA PHE A 199 1.23 2.34 13.58
C PHE A 199 1.46 1.62 14.91
N VAL A 200 1.44 0.28 14.85
CA VAL A 200 1.46 -0.62 16.02
C VAL A 200 2.42 -1.81 15.88
N ASN A 201 3.08 -1.99 14.74
CA ASN A 201 3.99 -3.10 14.49
C ASN A 201 5.24 -3.00 15.38
N ALA A 202 5.66 -4.13 15.96
CA ALA A 202 6.91 -4.18 16.70
C ALA A 202 8.14 -4.13 15.77
N ARG A 203 7.98 -4.47 14.49
CA ARG A 203 9.04 -4.40 13.48
C ARG A 203 8.81 -3.21 12.55
N PRO A 204 9.86 -2.42 12.23
CA PRO A 204 9.72 -1.29 11.32
C PRO A 204 9.39 -1.76 9.90
N VAL A 205 8.80 -0.86 9.09
CA VAL A 205 8.36 -1.14 7.71
C VAL A 205 9.46 -1.79 6.86
N TYR A 206 10.71 -1.31 6.93
CA TYR A 206 11.80 -1.90 6.11
C TYR A 206 12.12 -3.37 6.43
N ARG A 207 11.64 -3.87 7.57
CA ARG A 207 11.75 -5.27 8.00
C ARG A 207 10.44 -6.04 7.79
N SER A 208 9.29 -5.43 8.06
CA SER A 208 8.00 -6.11 7.93
C SER A 208 7.60 -6.29 6.46
N LEU A 209 7.99 -5.38 5.58
CA LEU A 209 7.73 -5.41 4.13
C LEU A 209 8.98 -5.73 3.30
N GLU A 210 9.89 -6.56 3.82
CA GLU A 210 11.14 -6.93 3.14
C GLU A 210 10.89 -7.51 1.74
N SER A 211 9.85 -8.34 1.57
CA SER A 211 9.58 -9.03 0.31
C SER A 211 9.18 -8.03 -0.80
N GLU A 212 8.30 -7.10 -0.46
CA GLU A 212 7.83 -6.03 -1.34
C GLU A 212 8.96 -5.05 -1.67
N LEU A 213 9.75 -4.67 -0.67
CA LEU A 213 10.88 -3.76 -0.87
C LEU A 213 11.98 -4.36 -1.74
N ARG A 214 12.24 -5.67 -1.62
CA ARG A 214 13.18 -6.37 -2.53
C ARG A 214 12.68 -6.40 -3.96
N ILE A 215 11.37 -6.51 -4.19
CA ILE A 215 10.78 -6.42 -5.53
C ILE A 215 10.94 -5.01 -6.09
N MET A 216 10.74 -3.98 -5.28
CA MET A 216 10.79 -2.59 -5.74
C MET A 216 12.22 -2.05 -5.95
N LEU A 217 13.15 -2.43 -5.07
CA LEU A 217 14.53 -1.91 -5.03
C LEU A 217 15.56 -2.87 -5.65
N GLY A 218 15.24 -4.16 -5.77
CA GLY A 218 16.23 -5.21 -6.00
C GLY A 218 17.02 -5.57 -4.74
N ASP A 219 17.61 -6.78 -4.75
CA ASP A 219 18.28 -7.35 -3.58
C ASP A 219 19.54 -6.60 -3.13
N ARG A 220 20.26 -5.99 -4.07
CA ARG A 220 21.51 -5.29 -3.78
C ARG A 220 21.25 -3.94 -3.13
N LEU A 221 20.30 -3.16 -3.65
CA LEU A 221 19.92 -1.89 -3.07
C LEU A 221 19.17 -2.07 -1.75
N TYR A 222 18.21 -3.02 -1.67
CA TYR A 222 17.50 -3.31 -0.42
C TYR A 222 18.47 -3.58 0.73
N ARG A 223 19.51 -4.41 0.52
CA ARG A 223 20.51 -4.69 1.56
C ARG A 223 21.29 -3.45 2.00
N ARG A 224 21.60 -2.53 1.07
CA ARG A 224 22.27 -1.25 1.39
C ARG A 224 21.34 -0.36 2.22
N VAL A 225 20.08 -0.24 1.82
CA VAL A 225 19.05 0.54 2.52
C VAL A 225 18.81 -0.03 3.91
N ALA A 226 18.55 -1.33 4.04
CA ALA A 226 18.29 -1.97 5.33
C ALA A 226 19.45 -1.79 6.31
N ARG A 227 20.69 -1.98 5.84
CA ARG A 227 21.88 -1.73 6.67
C ARG A 227 21.98 -0.27 7.12
N TYR A 228 21.76 0.68 6.21
CA TYR A 228 21.74 2.09 6.56
C TYR A 228 20.66 2.39 7.62
N LEU A 229 19.45 1.84 7.47
CA LEU A 229 18.36 2.05 8.41
C LEU A 229 18.64 1.40 9.77
N ASP A 230 19.26 0.22 9.81
CA ASP A 230 19.75 -0.40 11.06
C ASP A 230 20.73 0.52 11.80
N GLU A 231 21.75 0.99 11.08
CA GLU A 231 22.77 1.90 11.62
C GLU A 231 22.14 3.24 12.05
N ARG A 232 21.19 3.75 11.27
CA ARG A 232 20.51 5.02 11.53
C ARG A 232 19.60 4.97 12.75
N VAL A 233 18.90 3.86 12.97
CA VAL A 233 18.08 3.63 14.17
C VAL A 233 18.95 3.43 15.41
N ALA A 234 20.10 2.76 15.27
CA ALA A 234 21.05 2.57 16.36
C ALA A 234 21.84 3.85 16.70
N ALA A 235 22.07 4.73 15.73
CA ALA A 235 22.75 6.00 15.91
C ALA A 235 21.84 7.04 16.58
N GLY A 236 22.35 7.69 17.63
CA GLY A 236 21.67 8.82 18.27
C GLY A 236 22.01 10.15 17.58
N PRO A 237 21.06 11.09 17.44
CA PRO A 237 19.66 11.04 17.92
C PRO A 237 18.76 10.17 17.04
N ALA A 238 17.61 9.74 17.59
CA ALA A 238 16.65 8.88 16.89
C ALA A 238 16.16 9.50 15.55
N PRO A 239 15.70 8.67 14.59
CA PRO A 239 15.06 9.15 13.36
C PRO A 239 13.86 10.04 13.62
N VAL A 240 13.56 10.90 12.65
CA VAL A 240 12.31 11.68 12.69
C VAL A 240 11.12 10.72 12.69
N VAL A 241 10.27 10.84 13.72
CA VAL A 241 9.11 9.98 13.95
C VAL A 241 7.99 10.29 12.97
N HIS A 242 7.29 9.26 12.49
CA HIS A 242 6.18 9.45 11.56
C HIS A 242 5.05 10.26 12.22
N PRO A 243 4.41 11.22 11.54
CA PRO A 243 3.36 12.06 12.15
C PRO A 243 2.21 11.26 12.76
N ALA A 244 1.81 10.15 12.13
CA ALA A 244 0.77 9.27 12.65
C ALA A 244 1.20 8.46 13.89
N GLU A 245 2.49 8.34 14.18
CA GLU A 245 3.00 7.74 15.42
C GLU A 245 3.00 8.72 16.61
N VAL A 246 2.91 10.02 16.31
CA VAL A 246 2.90 11.05 17.34
C VAL A 246 1.52 11.06 18.02
N ARG A 247 1.43 10.45 19.19
CA ARG A 247 0.25 10.56 20.05
C ARG A 247 0.03 12.03 20.44
N LEU A 248 -1.00 12.64 19.88
CA LEU A 248 -1.49 13.94 20.36
C LEU A 248 -2.01 13.74 21.79
N LEU A 249 -1.28 14.26 22.77
CA LEU A 249 -1.77 14.33 24.15
C LEU A 249 -3.05 15.19 24.12
N ALA A 250 -4.20 14.58 24.35
CA ALA A 250 -5.46 15.31 24.48
C ALA A 250 -5.27 16.41 25.54
N LYS A 251 -5.60 17.67 25.19
CA LYS A 251 -5.67 18.75 26.18
C LYS A 251 -6.58 18.29 27.30
N ARG A 252 -6.04 18.15 28.52
CA ARG A 252 -6.86 17.93 29.72
C ARG A 252 -7.96 18.98 29.72
N PRO A 253 -9.24 18.61 29.89
CA PRO A 253 -10.29 19.61 30.03
C PRO A 253 -9.90 20.55 31.17
N ALA A 254 -9.97 21.85 30.91
CA ALA A 254 -9.71 22.86 31.92
C ALA A 254 -10.57 22.53 33.14
N ARG A 255 -9.94 22.32 34.31
CA ARG A 255 -10.67 22.11 35.55
C ARG A 255 -11.63 23.29 35.69
N GLY A 256 -12.93 22.99 35.62
CA GLY A 256 -13.98 23.99 35.65
C GLY A 256 -13.76 24.97 36.80
N ALA A 257 -13.84 26.25 36.49
CA ALA A 257 -13.98 27.29 37.49
C ALA A 257 -15.27 27.00 38.25
N ARG A 258 -15.15 26.56 39.51
CA ARG A 258 -16.24 26.64 40.47
C ARG A 258 -16.54 28.11 40.69
N ARG A 259 -17.72 28.56 40.28
CA ARG A 259 -18.43 29.69 40.88
C ARG A 259 -19.89 29.32 40.97
#